data_AF-A0A432R7P2-F1
#
_entry.id   AF-A0A432R7P2-F1
#
_cell.length_a   1.000
_cell.length_b   1.000
_cell.length_c   1.000
_cell.angle_alpha   90.00
_cell.angle_beta   90.00
_cell.angle_gamma   90.00
#
_symmetry.space_group_name_H-M   'P 1'
#
loop_
_entity.id
_entity.type
_entity.pdbx_description
1 polymer ?
#
loop_
_entity_poly.entity_id
_entity_poly.type
_entity_poly.pdbx_seq_one_letter_code
_entity_poly.pdbx_strand_id
1 'polypeptide(L)'
;MEWRLVLIRSVPAASSYNSAPAVLSASGRAALSSGLNGEDFAERLRDMIDRLDKIKSQIEDVALDEMSEAYAYAEMAKSCLDKPDIASLLFLIAIDSILHRELAWAVLRAVSEIQVLAKEVIAHMHSPGIDEDKLREMVRIHESIEVFAKSSYQGLVDLAEPGTTLRRLLELLVSEEEKHRGLVKAALAKLRGA
;
A
#
# COMPACT_ATOMS: atom_id res chain seq x y z
N MET A 1 44.13 -8.02 -24.71
CA MET A 1 42.65 -8.00 -24.67
C MET A 1 42.28 -6.91 -23.66
N GLU A 2 42.00 -5.70 -24.16
CA GLU A 2 41.79 -4.50 -23.34
C GLU A 2 40.35 -4.44 -22.84
N TRP A 3 40.16 -4.50 -21.52
CA TRP A 3 38.86 -4.25 -20.90
C TRP A 3 38.72 -2.75 -20.63
N ARG A 4 37.87 -2.08 -21.43
CA ARG A 4 37.46 -0.70 -21.17
C ARG A 4 36.57 -0.66 -19.92
N LEU A 5 37.05 -0.02 -18.87
CA LEU A 5 36.26 0.36 -17.70
C LEU A 5 35.13 1.32 -18.11
N VAL A 6 33.89 0.89 -17.97
CA VAL A 6 32.74 1.78 -17.99
C VAL A 6 32.71 2.50 -16.64
N LEU A 7 33.02 3.79 -16.66
CA LEU A 7 32.86 4.69 -15.51
C LEU A 7 31.38 4.75 -15.14
N ILE A 8 30.99 4.02 -14.09
CA ILE A 8 29.72 4.25 -13.39
C ILE A 8 29.86 5.63 -12.73
N ARG A 9 29.12 6.60 -13.24
CA ARG A 9 28.98 7.91 -12.61
C ARG A 9 28.45 7.68 -11.19
N SER A 10 29.19 8.20 -10.23
CA SER A 10 28.85 8.26 -8.82
C SER A 10 27.42 8.76 -8.63
N VAL A 11 26.53 7.89 -8.14
CA VAL A 11 25.26 8.29 -7.55
C VAL A 11 25.61 9.02 -6.26
N PRO A 12 25.23 10.30 -6.07
CA PRO A 12 25.46 10.96 -4.81
C PRO A 12 24.65 10.24 -3.73
N ALA A 13 25.29 9.97 -2.59
CA ALA A 13 24.63 9.46 -1.40
C ALA A 13 23.39 10.31 -1.11
N ALA A 14 22.21 9.70 -1.25
CA ALA A 14 20.94 10.36 -0.97
C ALA A 14 20.87 10.63 0.54
N SER A 15 21.27 11.85 0.87
CA SER A 15 21.01 12.56 2.11
C SER A 15 19.53 12.46 2.50
N SER A 16 19.29 12.12 3.77
CA SER A 16 18.12 12.50 4.58
C SER A 16 16.73 12.27 3.94
N TYR A 17 16.19 11.06 4.08
CA TYR A 17 14.75 10.85 3.96
C TYR A 17 14.06 11.39 5.21
N ASN A 18 13.59 12.63 5.11
CA ASN A 18 12.60 13.19 6.01
C ASN A 18 11.38 12.26 6.09
N SER A 19 11.07 11.82 7.30
CA SER A 19 9.82 11.22 7.69
C SER A 19 8.68 12.23 7.49
N ALA A 20 8.12 12.26 6.28
CA ALA A 20 6.85 12.94 6.05
C ALA A 20 5.71 11.98 6.48
N PRO A 21 4.86 12.34 7.45
CA PRO A 21 3.61 11.62 7.65
C PRO A 21 2.79 11.77 6.37
N ALA A 22 2.21 10.68 5.86
CA ALA A 22 1.21 10.72 4.79
C ALA A 22 -0.06 11.41 5.32
N VAL A 23 0.02 12.73 5.46
CA VAL A 23 -1.12 13.60 5.65
C VAL A 23 -1.87 13.54 4.34
N LEU A 24 -3.06 12.92 4.34
CA LEU A 24 -4.05 13.08 3.28
C LEU A 24 -4.01 14.53 2.80
N SER A 25 -3.71 14.74 1.51
CA SER A 25 -3.67 16.07 0.91
C SER A 25 -4.94 16.84 1.27
N ALA A 26 -4.87 18.17 1.35
CA ALA A 26 -6.04 19.00 1.59
C ALA A 26 -7.21 18.67 0.62
N SER A 27 -6.91 18.19 -0.59
CA SER A 27 -7.89 17.66 -1.55
C SER A 27 -8.57 16.37 -1.11
N GLY A 28 -7.87 15.44 -0.45
CA GLY A 28 -8.44 14.22 0.11
C GLY A 28 -9.38 14.46 1.30
N ARG A 29 -9.10 15.50 2.11
CA ARG A 29 -9.97 15.90 3.22
C ARG A 29 -11.21 16.67 2.75
N ALA A 30 -11.06 17.58 1.79
CA ALA A 30 -12.18 18.36 1.24
C ALA A 30 -13.21 17.50 0.49
N ALA A 31 -12.76 16.41 -0.15
CA ALA A 31 -13.65 15.50 -0.88
C ALA A 31 -14.51 14.59 0.02
N LEU A 32 -14.31 14.59 1.35
CA LEU A 32 -15.11 13.82 2.31
C LEU A 32 -16.15 14.68 3.06
N SER A 33 -16.09 16.01 2.90
CA SER A 33 -16.91 16.98 3.64
C SER A 33 -18.09 17.58 2.87
N SER A 34 -18.15 17.46 1.54
CA SER A 34 -19.34 17.84 0.76
C SER A 34 -20.31 16.67 0.68
N GLY A 35 -21.60 16.92 0.95
CA GLY A 35 -22.66 15.93 0.71
C GLY A 35 -22.73 15.61 -0.78
N LEU A 36 -22.04 14.55 -1.19
CA LEU A 36 -22.10 14.05 -2.56
C LEU A 36 -23.47 13.42 -2.74
N ASN A 37 -24.16 13.80 -3.80
CA ASN A 37 -25.31 13.03 -4.25
C ASN A 37 -24.81 11.68 -4.82
N GLY A 38 -25.73 10.75 -5.07
CA GLY A 38 -25.35 9.43 -5.59
C GLY A 38 -24.60 9.50 -6.93
N GLU A 39 -24.96 10.41 -7.82
CA GLU A 39 -24.33 10.52 -9.14
C GLU A 39 -22.88 11.01 -9.05
N ASP A 40 -22.60 12.01 -8.21
CA ASP A 40 -21.26 12.53 -7.98
C ASP A 40 -20.35 11.44 -7.36
N PHE A 41 -20.89 10.62 -6.46
CA PHE A 41 -20.14 9.50 -5.89
C PHE A 41 -19.84 8.42 -6.94
N ALA A 42 -20.81 8.10 -7.80
CA ALA A 42 -20.63 7.14 -8.89
C ALA A 42 -19.54 7.60 -9.88
N GLU A 43 -19.53 8.88 -10.26
CA GLU A 43 -18.53 9.46 -11.14
C GLU A 43 -17.13 9.37 -10.53
N ARG A 44 -16.97 9.72 -9.25
CA ARG A 44 -15.70 9.56 -8.54
C ARG A 44 -15.19 8.12 -8.51
N LEU A 45 -16.08 7.14 -8.38
CA LEU A 45 -15.70 5.72 -8.44
C LEU A 45 -15.25 5.31 -9.85
N ARG A 46 -15.89 5.82 -10.92
CA ARG A 46 -15.45 5.59 -12.31
C ARG A 46 -14.08 6.19 -12.57
N ASP A 47 -13.86 7.43 -12.17
CA ASP A 47 -12.56 8.11 -12.25
C ASP A 47 -11.45 7.33 -11.52
N MET A 48 -11.79 6.76 -10.36
CA MET A 48 -10.87 5.92 -9.60
C MET A 48 -10.53 4.64 -10.35
N ILE A 49 -11.52 3.96 -10.94
CA ILE A 49 -11.31 2.75 -11.75
C ILE A 49 -10.35 3.03 -12.91
N ASP A 50 -10.55 4.13 -13.65
CA ASP A 50 -9.71 4.50 -14.79
C ASP A 50 -8.25 4.80 -14.38
N ARG A 51 -8.06 5.41 -13.20
CA ARG A 51 -6.71 5.64 -12.65
C ARG A 51 -6.06 4.33 -12.21
N LEU A 52 -6.84 3.42 -11.63
CA LEU A 52 -6.38 2.10 -11.22
C LEU A 52 -5.94 1.24 -12.41
N ASP A 53 -6.61 1.35 -13.57
CA ASP A 53 -6.18 0.68 -14.80
C ASP A 53 -4.79 1.17 -15.26
N LYS A 54 -4.53 2.48 -15.17
CA LYS A 54 -3.21 3.04 -15.48
C LYS A 54 -2.14 2.53 -14.52
N ILE A 55 -2.44 2.52 -13.22
CA ILE A 55 -1.53 2.01 -12.18
C ILE A 55 -1.21 0.53 -12.44
N LYS A 56 -2.22 -0.28 -12.77
CA LYS A 56 -2.06 -1.72 -13.05
C LYS A 56 -1.04 -1.96 -14.15
N SER A 57 -1.16 -1.26 -15.28
CA SER A 57 -0.22 -1.40 -16.40
C SER A 57 1.23 -1.08 -16.02
N GLN A 58 1.45 -0.09 -15.14
CA GLN A 58 2.80 0.32 -14.74
C GLN A 58 3.42 -0.62 -13.69
N ILE A 59 2.61 -1.20 -12.81
CA ILE A 59 3.11 -2.07 -11.73
C ILE A 59 3.47 -3.47 -12.25
N GLU A 60 2.81 -3.95 -13.31
CA GLU A 60 3.18 -5.22 -13.95
C GLU A 60 4.63 -5.20 -14.45
N ASP A 61 5.05 -4.11 -15.10
CA ASP A 61 6.44 -3.94 -15.55
C ASP A 61 7.42 -3.92 -14.36
N VAL A 62 7.10 -3.19 -13.29
CA VAL A 62 7.91 -3.15 -12.06
C VAL A 62 8.08 -4.55 -11.44
N ALA A 63 7.02 -5.37 -11.42
CA ALA A 63 7.11 -6.72 -10.86
C ALA A 63 8.09 -7.61 -11.64
N LEU A 64 8.14 -7.46 -12.96
CA LEU A 64 9.04 -8.22 -13.83
C LEU A 64 10.50 -7.74 -13.70
N ASP A 65 10.70 -6.44 -13.57
CA ASP A 65 12.02 -5.84 -13.35
C ASP A 65 12.61 -6.32 -12.01
N GLU A 66 11.84 -6.24 -10.92
CA GLU A 66 12.26 -6.66 -9.58
C GLU A 66 12.58 -8.17 -9.51
N MET A 67 11.87 -9.00 -10.27
CA MET A 67 12.21 -10.42 -10.42
C MET A 67 13.60 -10.62 -11.05
N SER A 68 13.90 -9.84 -12.08
CA SER A 68 15.17 -9.92 -12.78
C SER A 68 16.32 -9.41 -11.90
N GLU A 69 16.09 -8.33 -11.15
CA GLU A 69 17.06 -7.78 -10.20
C GLU A 69 17.38 -8.78 -9.08
N ALA A 70 16.35 -9.36 -8.46
CA ALA A 70 16.52 -10.38 -7.42
C ALA A 70 17.43 -11.52 -7.87
N TYR A 71 17.22 -12.02 -9.09
CA TYR A 71 18.05 -13.06 -9.67
C TYR A 71 19.50 -12.59 -9.89
N ALA A 72 19.69 -11.40 -10.47
CA ALA A 72 21.01 -10.84 -10.73
C ALA A 72 21.82 -10.65 -9.43
N TYR A 73 21.24 -10.05 -8.39
CA TYR A 73 21.91 -9.87 -7.10
C TYR A 73 22.23 -11.19 -6.42
N ALA A 74 21.35 -12.18 -6.50
CA ALA A 74 21.61 -13.51 -5.96
C ALA A 74 22.80 -14.20 -6.66
N GLU A 75 22.89 -14.13 -8.00
CA GLU A 75 24.02 -14.69 -8.75
C GLU A 75 25.34 -13.95 -8.47
N MET A 76 25.30 -12.62 -8.32
CA MET A 76 26.46 -11.85 -7.89
C MET A 76 26.91 -12.23 -6.48
N ALA A 77 25.99 -12.44 -5.55
CA ALA A 77 26.29 -12.87 -4.18
C ALA A 77 27.00 -14.24 -4.17
N LYS A 78 26.48 -15.22 -4.95
CA LYS A 78 27.10 -16.56 -5.09
C LYS A 78 28.50 -16.49 -5.70
N SER A 79 28.73 -15.55 -6.59
CA SER A 79 30.03 -15.36 -7.27
C SER A 79 31.07 -14.67 -6.38
N CYS A 80 30.64 -14.00 -5.30
CA CYS A 80 31.49 -13.24 -4.39
C CYS A 80 31.67 -13.91 -3.03
N LEU A 81 31.48 -15.22 -2.91
CA LEU A 81 31.60 -15.94 -1.63
C LEU A 81 33.01 -15.89 -1.02
N ASP A 82 34.03 -15.57 -1.82
CA ASP A 82 35.39 -15.25 -1.36
C ASP A 82 35.46 -13.92 -0.58
N LYS A 83 34.43 -13.08 -0.67
CA LYS A 83 34.31 -11.77 0.00
C LYS A 83 33.00 -11.69 0.81
N PRO A 84 32.96 -12.29 2.02
CA PRO A 84 31.73 -12.47 2.79
C PRO A 84 30.94 -11.19 3.04
N ASP A 85 31.61 -10.07 3.32
CA ASP A 85 30.94 -8.78 3.57
C ASP A 85 30.18 -8.28 2.34
N ILE A 86 30.77 -8.43 1.14
CA ILE A 86 30.13 -8.04 -0.13
C ILE A 86 29.00 -9.01 -0.48
N ALA A 87 29.23 -10.32 -0.34
CA ALA A 87 28.21 -11.33 -0.58
C ALA A 87 26.98 -11.12 0.32
N SER A 88 27.18 -10.75 1.58
CA SER A 88 26.10 -10.44 2.51
C SER A 88 25.29 -9.22 2.06
N LEU A 89 25.93 -8.14 1.62
CA LEU A 89 25.23 -6.95 1.13
C LEU A 89 24.40 -7.25 -0.13
N LEU A 90 24.98 -7.97 -1.10
CA LEU A 90 24.28 -8.36 -2.32
C LEU A 90 23.10 -9.30 -2.02
N PHE A 91 23.24 -10.20 -1.04
CA PHE A 91 22.16 -11.07 -0.61
C PHE A 91 21.00 -10.28 0.02
N LEU A 92 21.28 -9.27 0.86
CA LEU A 92 20.25 -8.41 1.42
C LEU A 92 19.49 -7.64 0.33
N ILE A 93 20.20 -7.12 -0.68
CA ILE A 93 19.55 -6.47 -1.83
C ILE A 93 18.66 -7.46 -2.58
N ALA A 94 19.13 -8.69 -2.82
CA ALA A 94 18.32 -9.71 -3.48
C ALA A 94 17.02 -10.03 -2.70
N ILE A 95 17.09 -10.08 -1.37
CA ILE A 95 15.90 -10.25 -0.51
C ILE A 95 14.93 -9.07 -0.68
N ASP A 96 15.43 -7.83 -0.67
CA ASP A 96 14.60 -6.65 -0.84
C ASP A 96 13.92 -6.63 -2.23
N SER A 97 14.64 -6.98 -3.31
CA SER A 97 14.04 -7.10 -4.65
C SER A 97 12.98 -8.21 -4.72
N ILE A 98 13.17 -9.34 -4.01
CA ILE A 98 12.12 -10.36 -3.88
C ILE A 98 10.88 -9.75 -3.21
N LEU A 99 11.07 -9.01 -2.12
CA LEU A 99 9.97 -8.37 -1.41
C LEU A 99 9.27 -7.34 -2.30
N HIS A 100 10.00 -6.50 -3.04
CA HIS A 100 9.43 -5.53 -3.97
C HIS A 100 8.57 -6.20 -5.05
N ARG A 101 9.04 -7.30 -5.63
CA ARG A 101 8.25 -8.10 -6.56
C ARG A 101 6.94 -8.58 -5.93
N GLU A 102 6.99 -9.15 -4.72
CA GLU A 102 5.79 -9.63 -4.05
C GLU A 102 4.82 -8.49 -3.70
N LEU A 103 5.34 -7.31 -3.35
CA LEU A 103 4.53 -6.12 -3.14
C LEU A 103 3.88 -5.65 -4.42
N ALA A 104 4.60 -5.61 -5.55
CA ALA A 104 4.03 -5.25 -6.84
C ALA A 104 2.85 -6.18 -7.19
N TRP A 105 3.01 -7.49 -7.01
CA TRP A 105 1.92 -8.45 -7.20
C TRP A 105 0.77 -8.27 -6.21
N ALA A 106 1.06 -7.96 -4.94
CA ALA A 106 0.04 -7.68 -3.95
C ALA A 106 -0.77 -6.43 -4.33
N VAL A 107 -0.12 -5.38 -4.82
CA VAL A 107 -0.78 -4.17 -5.29
C VAL A 107 -1.64 -4.47 -6.52
N LEU A 108 -1.18 -5.28 -7.48
CA LEU A 108 -1.99 -5.66 -8.65
C LEU A 108 -3.28 -6.39 -8.27
N ARG A 109 -3.20 -7.29 -7.27
CA ARG A 109 -4.38 -7.98 -6.72
C ARG A 109 -5.32 -6.98 -6.03
N ALA A 110 -4.79 -6.14 -5.14
CA ALA A 110 -5.57 -5.14 -4.42
C ALA A 110 -6.26 -4.15 -5.39
N VAL A 111 -5.55 -3.68 -6.42
CA VAL A 111 -6.10 -2.82 -7.48
C VAL A 111 -7.30 -3.49 -8.15
N SER A 112 -7.16 -4.77 -8.51
CA SER A 112 -8.25 -5.51 -9.17
C SER A 112 -9.45 -5.70 -8.24
N GLU A 113 -9.23 -6.00 -6.96
CA GLU A 113 -10.29 -6.14 -5.95
C GLU A 113 -11.02 -4.80 -5.70
N ILE A 114 -10.28 -3.69 -5.60
CA ILE A 114 -10.86 -2.35 -5.43
C ILE A 114 -11.73 -2.00 -6.64
N GLN A 115 -11.29 -2.33 -7.86
CA GLN A 115 -12.10 -2.08 -9.07
C GLN A 115 -13.39 -2.91 -9.07
N VAL A 116 -13.35 -4.17 -8.65
CA VAL A 116 -14.55 -5.01 -8.52
C VAL A 116 -15.50 -4.41 -7.49
N LEU A 117 -15.01 -4.08 -6.29
CA LEU A 117 -15.81 -3.47 -5.24
C LEU A 117 -16.44 -2.14 -5.70
N ALA A 118 -15.68 -1.28 -6.38
CA ALA A 118 -16.19 -0.02 -6.89
C ALA A 118 -17.32 -0.23 -7.92
N LYS A 119 -17.17 -1.22 -8.82
CA LYS A 119 -18.21 -1.59 -9.79
C LYS A 119 -19.47 -2.14 -9.11
N GLU A 120 -19.31 -2.98 -8.08
CA GLU A 120 -20.42 -3.51 -7.29
C GLU A 120 -21.16 -2.39 -6.57
N VAL A 121 -20.44 -1.47 -5.92
CA VAL A 121 -21.04 -0.30 -5.25
C VAL A 121 -21.84 0.53 -6.25
N ILE A 122 -21.29 0.83 -7.44
CA ILE A 122 -22.01 1.55 -8.51
C ILE A 122 -23.28 0.80 -8.93
N ALA A 123 -23.18 -0.52 -9.15
CA ALA A 123 -24.31 -1.34 -9.58
C ALA A 123 -25.44 -1.37 -8.55
N HIS A 124 -25.10 -1.27 -7.26
CA HIS A 124 -26.05 -1.33 -6.15
C HIS A 124 -26.55 0.04 -5.66
N MET A 125 -26.16 1.17 -6.26
CA MET A 125 -26.55 2.50 -5.79
C MET A 125 -28.06 2.77 -5.73
N HIS A 126 -28.84 2.06 -6.54
CA HIS A 126 -30.30 2.17 -6.58
C HIS A 126 -31.01 1.03 -5.81
N SER A 127 -30.24 0.18 -5.12
CA SER A 127 -30.81 -0.89 -4.29
C SER A 127 -31.53 -0.29 -3.08
N PRO A 128 -32.57 -0.95 -2.54
CA PRO A 128 -33.15 -0.57 -1.27
C PRO A 128 -32.05 -0.48 -0.19
N GLY A 129 -32.04 0.64 0.53
CA GLY A 129 -31.09 0.86 1.62
C GLY A 129 -31.26 -0.18 2.72
N ILE A 130 -30.20 -0.42 3.48
CA ILE A 130 -30.30 -1.22 4.70
C ILE A 130 -30.94 -0.38 5.81
N ASP A 131 -31.60 -1.04 6.74
CA ASP A 131 -32.11 -0.38 7.95
C ASP A 131 -30.99 0.38 8.68
N GLU A 132 -31.26 1.63 9.08
CA GLU A 132 -30.22 2.53 9.60
C GLU A 132 -29.67 2.06 10.95
N ASP A 133 -30.53 1.51 11.82
CA ASP A 133 -30.09 0.98 13.11
C ASP A 133 -29.18 -0.23 12.90
N LYS A 134 -29.53 -1.11 11.95
CA LYS A 134 -28.66 -2.21 11.53
C LYS A 134 -27.33 -1.72 10.94
N LEU A 135 -27.34 -0.69 10.09
CA LEU A 135 -26.11 -0.08 9.56
C LEU A 135 -25.23 0.46 10.67
N ARG A 136 -25.82 1.19 11.61
CA ARG A 136 -25.13 1.77 12.75
C ARG A 136 -24.49 0.69 13.62
N GLU A 137 -25.20 -0.42 13.87
CA GLU A 137 -24.64 -1.56 14.60
C GLU A 137 -23.46 -2.19 13.87
N MET A 138 -23.60 -2.45 12.56
CA MET A 138 -22.53 -3.02 11.74
C MET A 138 -21.28 -2.13 11.78
N VAL A 139 -21.42 -0.83 11.54
CA VAL A 139 -20.29 0.12 11.58
C VAL A 139 -19.67 0.19 12.97
N ARG A 140 -20.47 0.10 14.05
CA ARG A 140 -19.96 0.11 15.43
C ARG A 140 -19.07 -1.09 15.73
N ILE A 141 -19.42 -2.28 15.25
CA ILE A 141 -18.62 -3.50 15.44
C ILE A 141 -17.22 -3.29 14.83
N HIS A 142 -17.15 -2.66 13.65
CA HIS A 142 -15.88 -2.41 12.98
C HIS A 142 -14.92 -1.53 13.79
N GLU A 143 -15.39 -0.60 14.63
CA GLU A 143 -14.49 0.19 15.49
C GLU A 143 -13.61 -0.71 16.37
N SER A 144 -14.18 -1.79 16.91
CA SER A 144 -13.44 -2.74 17.75
C SER A 144 -12.51 -3.62 16.92
N ILE A 145 -12.92 -3.98 15.70
CA ILE A 145 -12.10 -4.74 14.75
C ILE A 145 -10.84 -3.94 14.39
N GLU A 146 -10.96 -2.65 14.06
CA GLU A 146 -9.79 -1.83 13.70
C GLU A 146 -8.78 -1.73 14.85
N VAL A 147 -9.24 -1.65 16.11
CA VAL A 147 -8.36 -1.64 17.29
C VAL A 147 -7.62 -2.97 17.43
N PHE A 148 -8.31 -4.09 17.24
CA PHE A 148 -7.70 -5.42 17.30
C PHE A 148 -6.68 -5.64 16.17
N ALA A 149 -7.02 -5.24 14.94
CA ALA A 149 -6.14 -5.32 13.78
C ALA A 149 -4.85 -4.51 14.01
N LYS A 150 -4.99 -3.25 14.45
CA LYS A 150 -3.84 -2.40 14.80
C LYS A 150 -2.92 -3.06 15.82
N SER A 151 -3.48 -3.61 16.90
CA SER A 151 -2.69 -4.28 17.94
C SER A 151 -1.97 -5.51 17.39
N SER A 152 -2.59 -6.24 16.47
CA SER A 152 -2.00 -7.42 15.84
C SER A 152 -0.82 -7.03 14.95
N TYR A 153 -0.95 -5.99 14.13
CA TYR A 153 0.15 -5.48 13.31
C TYR A 153 1.28 -4.89 14.16
N GLN A 154 0.96 -4.22 15.27
CA GLN A 154 1.99 -3.72 16.18
C GLN A 154 2.85 -4.85 16.75
N GLY A 155 2.23 -5.98 17.13
CA GLY A 155 2.96 -7.17 17.58
C GLY A 155 3.90 -7.72 16.50
N LEU A 156 3.56 -7.59 15.21
CA LEU A 156 4.44 -7.99 14.11
C LEU A 156 5.59 -7.00 13.88
N VAL A 157 5.35 -5.69 14.04
CA VAL A 157 6.41 -4.66 13.95
C VAL A 157 7.53 -4.94 14.95
N ASP A 158 7.16 -5.36 16.17
CA ASP A 158 8.12 -5.64 17.24
C ASP A 158 8.99 -6.88 16.94
N LEU A 159 8.54 -7.76 16.05
CA LEU A 159 9.27 -8.95 15.60
C LEU A 159 10.11 -8.71 14.33
N ALA A 160 9.83 -7.65 13.58
CA ALA A 160 10.49 -7.38 12.31
C ALA A 160 11.85 -6.67 12.50
N GLU A 161 12.85 -7.11 11.74
CA GLU A 161 14.22 -6.58 11.78
C GLU A 161 14.22 -5.05 11.50
N PRO A 162 14.83 -4.23 12.37
CA PRO A 162 14.94 -2.80 12.17
C PRO A 162 15.58 -2.41 10.83
N GLY A 163 15.04 -1.37 10.19
CA GLY A 163 15.59 -0.84 8.94
C GLY A 163 15.18 -1.58 7.66
N THR A 164 14.48 -2.71 7.77
CA THR A 164 13.99 -3.47 6.61
C THR A 164 12.72 -2.87 5.99
N THR A 165 12.50 -3.13 4.70
CA THR A 165 11.26 -2.79 4.00
C THR A 165 10.05 -3.48 4.65
N LEU A 166 10.20 -4.74 5.10
CA LEU A 166 9.15 -5.47 5.82
C LEU A 166 8.66 -4.73 7.07
N ARG A 167 9.58 -4.24 7.91
CA ARG A 167 9.21 -3.48 9.10
C ARG A 167 8.43 -2.21 8.74
N ARG A 168 8.90 -1.45 7.74
CA ARG A 168 8.23 -0.23 7.28
C ARG A 168 6.82 -0.49 6.76
N LEU A 169 6.60 -1.62 6.09
CA LEU A 169 5.27 -2.03 5.64
C LEU A 169 4.35 -2.35 6.81
N LEU A 170 4.84 -3.05 7.82
CA LEU A 170 4.05 -3.34 9.02
C LEU A 170 3.71 -2.05 9.79
N GLU A 171 4.64 -1.11 9.89
CA GLU A 171 4.41 0.22 10.46
C GLU A 171 3.36 1.02 9.66
N LEU A 172 3.39 0.89 8.32
CA LEU A 172 2.36 1.46 7.45
C LEU A 172 0.98 0.85 7.74
N LEU A 173 0.88 -0.48 7.89
CA LEU A 173 -0.39 -1.15 8.23
C LEU A 173 -0.95 -0.68 9.58
N VAL A 174 -0.09 -0.53 10.61
CA VAL A 174 -0.50 0.05 11.90
C VAL A 174 -1.10 1.45 11.73
N SER A 175 -0.49 2.29 10.88
CA SER A 175 -0.99 3.63 10.59
C SER A 175 -2.32 3.61 9.81
N GLU A 176 -2.48 2.65 8.90
CA GLU A 176 -3.70 2.49 8.11
C GLU A 176 -4.89 2.07 8.98
N GLU A 177 -4.72 1.19 9.96
CA GLU A 177 -5.82 0.83 10.87
C GLU A 177 -6.25 1.97 11.79
N GLU A 178 -5.33 2.87 12.17
CA GLU A 178 -5.72 4.09 12.88
C GLU A 178 -6.55 5.02 11.98
N LYS A 179 -6.21 5.11 10.70
CA LYS A 179 -6.99 5.88 9.72
C LYS A 179 -8.38 5.26 9.53
N HIS A 180 -8.48 3.94 9.36
CA HIS A 180 -9.77 3.24 9.24
C HIS A 180 -10.66 3.48 10.45
N ARG A 181 -10.10 3.36 11.66
CA ARG A 181 -10.81 3.69 12.89
C ARG A 181 -11.35 5.13 12.89
N GLY A 182 -10.57 6.09 12.40
CA GLY A 182 -11.00 7.48 12.22
C GLY A 182 -12.20 7.62 11.27
N LEU A 183 -12.16 6.91 10.14
CA LEU A 183 -13.26 6.87 9.16
C LEU A 183 -14.53 6.22 9.72
N VAL A 184 -14.39 5.12 10.46
CA VAL A 184 -15.51 4.45 11.16
C VAL A 184 -16.19 5.41 12.14
N LYS A 185 -15.41 6.14 12.95
CA LYS A 185 -15.96 7.15 13.87
C LYS A 185 -16.69 8.27 13.14
N ALA A 186 -16.13 8.75 12.04
CA ALA A 186 -16.76 9.78 11.21
C ALA A 186 -18.09 9.27 10.60
N ALA A 187 -18.14 8.02 10.13
CA ALA A 187 -19.35 7.39 9.64
C ALA A 187 -20.43 7.28 10.73
N LEU A 188 -20.05 6.79 11.93
CA LEU A 188 -20.97 6.73 13.09
C LEU A 188 -21.51 8.11 13.49
N ALA A 189 -20.69 9.16 13.43
CA ALA A 189 -21.14 10.52 13.72
C ALA A 189 -22.20 11.00 12.73
N LYS A 190 -22.04 10.70 11.44
CA LYS A 190 -23.05 11.02 10.41
C LYS A 190 -24.35 10.23 10.62
N LEU A 191 -24.26 8.96 11.02
CA LEU A 191 -25.42 8.10 11.35
C LEU A 191 -26.10 8.43 12.68
N ARG A 192 -25.60 9.40 13.45
CA ARG A 192 -26.25 9.89 14.69
C ARG A 192 -27.00 11.21 14.50
N GLY A 193 -26.73 11.91 13.38
CA GLY A 193 -27.26 13.24 13.07
C GLY A 193 -28.21 13.27 11.87
N ALA A 194 -28.70 12.10 11.44
CA ALA A 194 -29.78 11.94 10.46
C ALA A 194 -31.12 11.75 11.18
#